data_AF-A0A379FCU5-F1
#
_entry.id   AF-A0A379FCU5-F1
#
_cell.length_a   1.000
_cell.length_b   1.000
_cell.length_c   1.000
_cell.angle_alpha   90.00
_cell.angle_beta   90.00
_cell.angle_gamma   90.00
#
_symmetry.space_group_name_H-M   'P 1'
#
loop_
_entity.id
_entity.type
_entity.pdbx_description
1 polymer ?
#
loop_
_entity_poly.entity_id
_entity_poly.type
_entity_poly.pdbx_seq_one_letter_code
_entity_poly.pdbx_strand_id
1 'polypeptide(L)' 'MPSKKYLLVYEAFDNTNAFLLKGNAAVEIDIGKGVEEILNTFTEVACSEARKIDKYARRVAIVSAIEL' A
#
# COMPACT_ATOMS: atom_id res chain seq x y z
N MET A 1 20.25 -8.85 2.34
CA MET A 1 19.36 -9.87 2.94
C MET A 1 18.42 -10.34 1.85
N PRO A 2 17.94 -11.59 1.87
CA PRO A 2 16.94 -12.00 0.90
C PRO A 2 15.65 -11.17 1.15
N SER A 3 15.02 -10.73 0.08
CA SER A 3 13.81 -9.89 0.10
C SER A 3 12.76 -10.47 -0.85
N LYS A 4 11.51 -10.09 -0.65
CA LYS A 4 10.37 -10.44 -1.51
C LYS A 4 9.76 -9.16 -2.08
N LYS A 5 9.37 -9.21 -3.35
CA LYS A 5 8.71 -8.09 -4.03
C LYS A 5 7.22 -8.36 -4.10
N TYR A 6 6.43 -7.33 -3.88
CA TYR A 6 4.98 -7.38 -3.97
C TYR A 6 4.45 -6.26 -4.84
N LEU A 7 3.45 -6.59 -5.66
CA LEU A 7 2.55 -5.64 -6.27
C LEU A 7 1.30 -5.52 -5.38
N LEU A 8 1.11 -4.35 -4.79
CA LEU A 8 -0.06 -3.98 -4.02
C LEU A 8 -1.09 -3.37 -4.95
N VAL A 9 -2.32 -3.84 -4.87
CA VAL A 9 -3.49 -3.17 -5.45
C VAL A 9 -4.26 -2.55 -4.28
N TYR A 10 -4.57 -1.27 -4.36
CA TYR A 10 -5.22 -0.54 -3.27
C TYR A 10 -6.36 0.36 -3.77
N GLU A 11 -7.30 0.61 -2.87
CA GLU A 11 -8.32 1.66 -2.99
C GLU A 11 -8.00 2.77 -2.00
N ALA A 12 -8.03 4.02 -2.44
CA ALA A 12 -7.73 5.18 -1.62
C ALA A 12 -9.00 5.99 -1.32
N PHE A 13 -9.04 6.53 -0.10
CA PHE A 13 -10.17 7.26 0.44
C PHE A 13 -9.70 8.57 1.08
N ASP A 14 -10.62 9.54 1.12
CA ASP A 14 -10.39 10.79 1.84
C ASP A 14 -10.67 10.67 3.35
N ASN A 15 -10.62 11.79 4.08
CA ASN A 15 -10.92 11.82 5.51
C ASN A 15 -12.39 11.52 5.87
N THR A 16 -13.30 11.61 4.91
CA THR A 16 -14.72 11.29 5.07
C THR A 16 -15.06 9.85 4.70
N ASN A 17 -14.05 9.07 4.28
CA ASN A 17 -14.17 7.73 3.70
C ASN A 17 -14.84 7.70 2.32
N ALA A 18 -14.88 8.82 1.61
CA ALA A 18 -15.27 8.83 0.21
C ALA A 18 -14.18 8.16 -0.63
N PHE A 19 -14.60 7.26 -1.52
CA PHE A 19 -13.69 6.64 -2.48
C PHE A 19 -13.12 7.71 -3.42
N LEU A 20 -11.81 7.69 -3.62
CA LEU A 20 -11.12 8.62 -4.52
C LEU A 20 -10.62 7.91 -5.77
N LEU A 21 -9.81 6.87 -5.58
CA LEU A 21 -9.13 6.19 -6.68
C LEU A 21 -8.74 4.76 -6.33
N LYS A 22 -8.48 3.98 -7.37
CA LYS A 22 -7.81 2.69 -7.28
C LYS A 22 -6.42 2.83 -7.88
N GLY A 23 -5.42 2.29 -7.21
CA GLY A 23 -4.03 2.40 -7.62
C GLY A 23 -3.24 1.13 -7.33
N ASN A 24 -2.01 1.12 -7.84
CA ASN A 24 -1.06 0.06 -7.59
C ASN A 24 0.21 0.64 -6.97
N ALA A 25 0.88 -0.15 -6.13
CA ALA A 25 2.18 0.21 -5.56
C ALA A 25 3.09 -1.01 -5.57
N ALA A 26 4.35 -0.82 -5.95
CA ALA A 26 5.37 -1.86 -5.82
C ALA A 26 6.12 -1.67 -4.49
N VAL A 27 6.37 -2.76 -3.79
CA VAL A 27 7.09 -2.75 -2.52
C VAL A 27 8.05 -3.93 -2.43
N GLU A 28 9.20 -3.71 -1.81
CA GLU A 28 10.18 -4.74 -1.50
C GLU A 28 10.27 -4.89 0.02
N ILE A 29 10.20 -6.13 0.51
CA ILE A 29 10.16 -6.46 1.93
C ILE A 29 11.26 -7.45 2.25
N ASP A 30 12.09 -7.13 3.24
CA ASP A 30 13.10 -8.04 3.76
C ASP A 30 12.46 -9.29 4.36
N ILE A 31 13.05 -10.46 4.06
CA ILE A 31 12.65 -11.72 4.66
C ILE A 31 13.04 -11.70 6.13
N GLY A 32 12.09 -12.09 7.01
CA GLY A 32 12.27 -12.10 8.46
C GLY A 32 11.47 -11.02 9.20
N LYS A 33 10.84 -10.08 8.48
CA LYS A 33 9.88 -9.13 9.06
C LYS A 33 8.62 -9.85 9.55
N GLY A 34 8.08 -9.39 10.68
CA GLY A 34 6.83 -9.88 11.23
C GLY A 34 5.62 -9.46 10.39
N VAL A 35 4.48 -10.15 10.54
CA VAL A 35 3.26 -9.85 9.77
C VAL A 35 2.78 -8.41 9.97
N GLU A 36 2.83 -7.87 11.19
CA GLU A 36 2.46 -6.48 11.45
C GLU A 36 3.38 -5.47 10.74
N GLU A 37 4.71 -5.71 10.76
CA GLU A 37 5.66 -4.87 10.05
C GLU A 37 5.45 -4.87 8.54
N ILE A 38 5.10 -6.04 7.99
CA ILE A 38 4.73 -6.20 6.58
C ILE A 38 3.50 -5.37 6.25
N LEU A 39 2.43 -5.49 7.04
CA LEU A 39 1.18 -4.75 6.82
C LEU A 39 1.35 -3.24 6.97
N ASN A 40 2.16 -2.79 7.94
CA ASN A 40 2.50 -1.38 8.10
C ASN A 40 3.26 -0.86 6.87
N THR A 41 4.28 -1.59 6.41
CA THR A 41 5.04 -1.23 5.22
C THR A 41 4.13 -1.13 3.98
N PHE A 42 3.22 -2.09 3.78
CA PHE A 42 2.28 -2.07 2.67
C PHE A 42 1.38 -0.84 2.71
N THR A 43 0.81 -0.54 3.89
CA THR A 43 -0.09 0.58 4.08
C THR A 43 0.62 1.92 3.86
N GLU A 44 1.83 2.07 4.39
CA GLU A 44 2.64 3.29 4.22
C GLU A 44 2.98 3.55 2.74
N VAL A 45 3.45 2.52 2.03
CA VAL A 45 3.81 2.64 0.62
C VAL A 45 2.57 2.95 -0.23
N ALA A 46 1.48 2.20 -0.05
CA ALA A 46 0.23 2.44 -0.79
C ALA A 46 -0.33 3.85 -0.51
N CYS A 47 -0.28 4.33 0.74
CA CYS A 47 -0.73 5.67 1.11
C CYS A 47 0.18 6.78 0.55
N SER A 48 1.49 6.52 0.45
CA SER A 48 2.44 7.41 -0.21
C SER A 48 2.15 7.53 -1.71
N GLU A 49 1.97 6.41 -2.40
CA GLU A 49 1.64 6.41 -3.84
C GLU A 49 0.28 7.06 -4.12
N ALA A 50 -0.73 6.76 -3.31
CA ALA A 50 -2.05 7.38 -3.44
C ALA A 50 -1.96 8.92 -3.36
N ARG A 51 -1.14 9.44 -2.43
CA ARG A 51 -0.96 10.89 -2.25
C ARG A 51 -0.22 11.59 -3.37
N LYS A 52 0.60 10.88 -4.14
CA LYS A 52 1.23 11.42 -5.36
C LYS A 52 0.21 11.66 -6.47
N ILE A 53 -0.85 10.85 -6.51
CA ILE A 53 -1.93 10.96 -7.50
C ILE A 53 -3.00 11.95 -7.02
N ASP A 54 -3.44 11.81 -5.75
CA ASP A 54 -4.44 12.67 -5.14
C ASP A 54 -4.01 13.11 -3.73
N LYS A 55 -3.75 14.41 -3.56
CA LYS A 55 -3.33 15.00 -2.28
C LYS A 55 -4.33 14.84 -1.14
N TYR A 56 -5.59 14.54 -1.44
CA TYR A 56 -6.66 14.29 -0.46
C TYR A 56 -6.74 12.83 -0.03
N ALA A 57 -5.98 11.92 -0.64
CA ALA A 57 -5.84 10.54 -0.16
C ALA A 57 -5.28 10.53 1.27
N ARG A 58 -5.99 9.85 2.16
CA ARG A 58 -5.70 9.81 3.60
C ARG A 58 -5.72 8.41 4.16
N ARG A 59 -6.55 7.54 3.59
CA ARG A 59 -6.65 6.12 3.94
C ARG A 59 -6.53 5.29 2.69
N VAL A 60 -6.00 4.08 2.85
CA VAL A 60 -5.94 3.08 1.79
C VAL A 60 -6.43 1.75 2.32
N ALA A 61 -7.11 0.98 1.47
CA ALA A 61 -7.41 -0.43 1.69
C ALA A 61 -6.63 -1.24 0.66
N ILE A 62 -5.72 -2.11 1.12
CA ILE A 62 -5.04 -3.07 0.25
C ILE A 62 -6.07 -4.14 -0.14
N VAL A 63 -6.46 -4.18 -1.40
CA VAL A 63 -7.43 -5.17 -1.92
C VAL A 63 -6.73 -6.44 -2.42
N SER A 64 -5.45 -6.34 -2.79
CA SER A 64 -4.64 -7.49 -3.19
C SER A 64 -3.15 -7.20 -2.96
N ALA A 65 -2.40 -8.23 -2.60
CA ALA A 65 -0.94 -8.22 -2.56
C ALA A 65 -0.43 -9.46 -3.32
N ILE A 66 0.29 -9.23 -4.41
CA ILE A 66 0.75 -10.29 -5.33
C ILE A 66 2.27 -10.36 -5.22
N GLU A 67 2.81 -11.50 -4.81
CA GLU A 67 4.26 -11.73 -4.80
C GLU A 67 4.79 -11.83 -6.25
N LEU A 68 5.91 -11.16 -6.54
CA LEU A 68 6.54 -11.07 -7.86
C LEU A 68 7.82 -11.91 -7.95
#